data_AF-A0A5R9IIF2-F1
#
_entry.id   AF-A0A5R9IIF2-F1
#
_cell.length_a   1.000
_cell.length_b   1.000
_cell.length_c   1.000
_cell.angle_alpha   90.00
_cell.angle_beta   90.00
_cell.angle_gamma   90.00
#
_symmetry.space_group_name_H-M   'P 1'
#
loop_
_entity.id
_entity.type
_entity.pdbx_description
1 polymer ?
#
loop_
_entity_poly.entity_id
_entity_poly.type
_entity_poly.pdbx_seq_one_letter_code
_entity_poly.pdbx_strand_id
1 'polypeptide(L)'
;MKRLFCLVLLICSNLALTSASFAIEASKQEQLLQNLFEAQLSSTNSMKRSVSSLIKHYPHHEAFILDYSFKNYPQHYKQIIRGALSANPHSSDDVVSMALAYEVAACNEIIATAIDAEPGYASDIVKTATQLRPNELDQIVRVAITTKPIMADSIINSAAKENPDAFELIMTMAFEELPDMFMSLLNNAFSNFPENSEEVVEIAISSSEKVDARLVVDKAVQAGLSQEAAVKAAIAGGAKQDAWAQNNR
;
A
#
# COMPACT_ATOMS: atom_id res chain seq x y z
N MET A 1 41.23 36.43 20.06
CA MET A 1 39.78 36.50 19.74
C MET A 1 39.49 37.09 18.36
N LYS A 2 39.95 38.30 18.00
CA LYS A 2 39.68 38.90 16.66
C LYS A 2 40.13 38.05 15.45
N ARG A 3 41.30 37.40 15.51
CA ARG A 3 41.81 36.55 14.41
C ARG A 3 41.04 35.24 14.23
N LEU A 4 40.49 34.69 15.30
CA LEU A 4 39.64 33.48 15.25
C LEU A 4 38.26 33.82 14.67
N PHE A 5 37.71 34.99 15.02
CA PHE A 5 36.45 35.49 14.47
C PHE A 5 36.52 35.75 12.96
N CYS A 6 37.62 36.33 12.47
CA CYS A 6 37.83 36.53 11.02
C CYS A 6 37.99 35.21 10.24
N LEU A 7 38.60 34.19 10.82
CA LEU A 7 38.76 32.87 10.20
C LEU A 7 37.42 32.12 10.09
N VAL A 8 36.58 32.20 11.13
CA VAL A 8 35.22 31.64 11.10
C VAL A 8 34.35 32.37 10.07
N LEU A 9 34.43 33.70 9.98
CA LEU A 9 33.69 34.49 9.00
C LEU A 9 34.08 34.17 7.55
N LEU A 10 35.38 33.96 7.27
CA LEU A 10 35.88 33.57 5.94
C LEU A 10 35.44 32.17 5.52
N ILE A 11 35.38 31.22 6.46
CA ILE A 11 34.90 29.85 6.19
C ILE A 11 33.39 29.87 5.94
N CYS A 12 32.61 30.61 6.73
CA CYS A 12 31.17 30.77 6.54
C CYS A 12 30.82 31.46 5.22
N SER A 13 31.58 32.48 4.79
CA SER A 13 31.33 33.14 3.50
C SER A 13 31.59 32.22 2.31
N ASN A 14 32.64 31.39 2.35
CA ASN A 14 32.91 30.43 1.26
C ASN A 14 31.83 29.33 1.18
N LEU A 15 31.29 28.90 2.32
CA LEU A 15 30.19 27.93 2.37
C LEU A 15 28.86 28.52 1.86
N ALA A 16 28.62 29.81 2.09
CA ALA A 16 27.45 30.53 1.57
C ALA A 16 27.52 30.78 0.05
N LEU A 17 28.72 31.05 -0.49
CA LEU A 17 28.95 31.25 -1.92
C LEU A 17 28.81 29.93 -2.73
N THR A 18 29.30 28.81 -2.19
CA THR A 18 29.16 27.50 -2.85
C THR A 18 27.71 27.00 -2.84
N SER A 19 26.99 27.20 -1.73
CA SER A 19 25.56 26.86 -1.63
C SER A 19 24.70 27.73 -2.57
N ALA A 20 25.00 29.02 -2.70
CA ALA A 20 24.30 29.88 -3.65
C ALA A 20 24.52 29.47 -5.11
N SER A 21 25.76 29.13 -5.51
CA SER A 21 26.04 28.64 -6.87
C SER A 21 25.35 27.31 -7.17
N PHE A 22 25.37 26.37 -6.21
CA PHE A 22 24.67 25.09 -6.36
C PHE A 22 23.15 25.27 -6.50
N ALA A 23 22.54 26.17 -5.72
CA ALA A 23 21.12 26.49 -5.83
C ALA A 23 20.75 27.11 -7.18
N ILE A 24 21.61 27.97 -7.75
CA ILE A 24 21.41 28.55 -9.09
C ILE A 24 21.48 27.45 -10.16
N GLU A 25 22.44 26.53 -10.08
CA GLU A 25 22.58 25.40 -11.02
C GLU A 25 21.36 24.48 -10.97
N ALA A 26 20.90 24.12 -9.76
CA ALA A 26 19.70 23.32 -9.55
C ALA A 26 18.46 24.00 -10.13
N SER A 27 18.26 25.29 -9.87
CA SER A 27 17.12 26.05 -10.41
C SER A 27 17.08 26.10 -11.95
N LYS A 28 18.24 26.13 -12.61
CA LYS A 28 18.33 26.07 -14.09
C LYS A 28 17.97 24.69 -14.62
N GLN A 29 18.40 23.63 -13.93
CA GLN A 29 18.06 22.25 -14.30
C GLN A 29 16.55 22.00 -14.16
N GLU A 30 15.94 22.49 -13.09
CA GLU A 30 14.50 22.45 -12.87
C GLU A 30 13.73 23.18 -13.97
N GLN A 31 14.14 24.40 -14.33
CA GLN A 31 13.55 25.14 -15.46
C GLN A 31 13.68 24.38 -16.79
N LEU A 32 14.83 23.75 -17.04
CA LEU A 32 15.03 22.94 -18.24
C LEU A 32 14.09 21.72 -18.23
N LEU A 33 13.95 21.02 -17.11
CA LEU A 33 13.02 19.91 -16.95
C LEU A 33 11.57 20.33 -17.15
N GLN A 34 11.16 21.49 -16.63
CA GLN A 34 9.82 22.06 -16.86
C GLN A 34 9.57 22.31 -18.35
N ASN A 35 10.52 22.96 -19.04
CA ASN A 35 10.41 23.21 -20.48
C ASN A 35 10.34 21.91 -21.28
N LEU A 36 11.14 20.89 -20.92
CA LEU A 36 11.09 19.58 -21.54
C LEU A 36 9.75 18.87 -21.28
N PHE A 37 9.19 19.01 -20.08
CA PHE A 37 7.89 18.48 -19.72
C PHE A 37 6.78 19.07 -20.58
N GLU A 38 6.74 20.39 -20.72
CA GLU A 38 5.75 21.09 -21.55
C GLU A 38 5.90 20.75 -23.03
N ALA A 39 7.13 20.66 -23.53
CA ALA A 39 7.41 20.22 -24.89
C ALA A 39 6.98 18.77 -25.14
N GLN A 40 7.18 17.86 -24.18
CA GLN A 40 6.73 16.47 -24.29
C GLN A 40 5.21 16.34 -24.20
N LEU A 41 4.57 17.10 -23.30
CA LEU A 41 3.12 17.07 -23.15
C LEU A 41 2.41 17.55 -24.42
N SER A 42 2.90 18.64 -25.02
CA SER A 42 2.36 19.18 -26.27
C SER A 42 2.59 18.26 -27.48
N SER A 43 3.70 17.51 -27.52
CA SER A 43 4.03 16.62 -28.63
C SER A 43 3.39 15.23 -28.52
N THR A 44 3.31 14.65 -27.32
CA THR A 44 2.76 13.31 -27.11
C THR A 44 1.26 13.29 -26.87
N ASN A 45 0.67 14.42 -26.47
CA ASN A 45 -0.70 14.54 -25.95
C ASN A 45 -1.03 13.51 -24.85
N SER A 46 -0.03 13.01 -24.12
CA SER A 46 -0.21 11.96 -23.12
C SER A 46 0.64 12.22 -21.88
N MET A 47 -0.04 12.64 -20.80
CA MET A 47 0.60 12.87 -19.50
C MET A 47 1.37 11.65 -19.02
N LYS A 48 0.80 10.45 -19.17
CA LYS A 48 1.46 9.19 -18.81
C LYS A 48 2.80 9.02 -19.52
N ARG A 49 2.84 9.25 -20.84
CA ARG A 49 4.06 9.04 -21.65
C ARG A 49 5.11 10.10 -21.35
N SER A 50 4.71 11.35 -21.15
CA SER A 50 5.62 12.43 -20.75
C SER A 50 6.27 12.15 -19.40
N VAL A 51 5.47 11.87 -18.37
CA VAL A 51 5.99 11.55 -17.02
C VAL A 51 6.91 10.33 -17.06
N SER A 52 6.47 9.24 -17.71
CA SER A 52 7.28 8.01 -17.81
C SER A 52 8.60 8.24 -18.55
N SER A 53 8.57 9.00 -19.65
CA SER A 53 9.76 9.32 -20.43
C SER A 53 10.74 10.14 -19.60
N LEU A 54 10.28 11.20 -18.93
CA LEU A 54 11.16 12.05 -18.13
C LEU A 54 11.79 11.30 -16.97
N ILE A 55 11.03 10.50 -16.23
CA ILE A 55 11.58 9.71 -15.12
C ILE A 55 12.62 8.71 -15.63
N LYS A 56 12.39 8.05 -16.78
CA LYS A 56 13.38 7.14 -17.38
C LYS A 56 14.68 7.83 -17.79
N HIS A 57 14.61 9.06 -18.30
CA HIS A 57 15.80 9.80 -18.76
C HIS A 57 16.49 10.57 -17.63
N TYR A 58 15.74 10.97 -16.60
CA TYR A 58 16.19 11.78 -15.48
C TYR A 58 15.77 11.16 -14.15
N PRO A 59 16.18 9.91 -13.84
CA PRO A 59 15.73 9.19 -12.64
C PRO A 59 16.07 9.92 -11.33
N HIS A 60 17.20 10.64 -11.29
CA HIS A 60 17.61 11.44 -10.14
C HIS A 60 16.72 12.68 -9.89
N HIS A 61 15.83 13.01 -10.82
CA HIS A 61 14.90 14.14 -10.72
C HIS A 61 13.44 13.69 -10.61
N GLU A 62 13.18 12.41 -10.31
CA GLU A 62 11.83 11.86 -10.18
C GLU A 62 10.96 12.67 -9.21
N ALA A 63 11.46 12.98 -8.01
CA ALA A 63 10.74 13.76 -7.01
C ALA A 63 10.33 15.14 -7.56
N PHE A 64 11.22 15.83 -8.27
CA PHE A 64 10.89 17.12 -8.90
C PHE A 64 9.84 16.97 -10.01
N ILE A 65 9.95 15.94 -10.84
CA ILE A 65 8.99 15.68 -11.92
C ILE A 65 7.60 15.41 -11.33
N LEU A 66 7.51 14.59 -10.28
CA LEU A 66 6.27 14.29 -9.58
C LEU A 66 5.68 15.53 -8.91
N ASP A 67 6.51 16.31 -8.21
CA ASP A 67 6.13 17.56 -7.55
C ASP A 67 5.49 18.53 -8.56
N TYR A 68 6.21 18.80 -9.66
CA TYR A 68 5.72 19.67 -10.72
C TYR A 68 4.43 19.12 -11.35
N SER A 69 4.35 17.81 -11.58
CA SER A 69 3.20 17.18 -12.23
C SER A 69 1.95 17.25 -11.37
N PHE A 70 2.01 16.85 -10.09
CA PHE A 70 0.86 16.87 -9.21
C PHE A 70 0.41 18.29 -8.89
N LYS A 71 1.35 19.23 -8.74
CA LYS A 71 1.05 20.64 -8.48
C LYS A 71 0.32 21.33 -9.64
N ASN A 72 0.78 21.11 -10.88
CA ASN A 72 0.27 21.85 -12.03
C ASN A 72 -0.83 21.10 -12.81
N TYR A 73 -0.90 19.78 -12.64
CA TYR A 73 -1.83 18.91 -13.36
C TYR A 73 -2.55 17.91 -12.45
N PRO A 74 -3.11 18.32 -11.29
CA PRO A 74 -3.71 17.41 -10.32
C PRO A 74 -4.85 16.56 -10.91
N GLN A 75 -5.63 17.12 -11.84
CA GLN A 75 -6.70 16.41 -12.56
C GLN A 75 -6.20 15.22 -13.40
N HIS A 76 -4.90 15.16 -13.69
CA HIS A 76 -4.26 14.07 -14.44
C HIS A 76 -3.57 13.04 -13.53
N TYR A 77 -3.80 13.04 -12.22
CA TYR A 77 -3.15 12.16 -11.25
C TYR A 77 -3.10 10.69 -11.68
N LYS A 78 -4.19 10.13 -12.25
CA LYS A 78 -4.19 8.74 -12.72
C LYS A 78 -3.11 8.45 -13.77
N GLN A 79 -2.89 9.40 -14.67
CA GLN A 79 -1.85 9.28 -15.70
C GLN A 79 -0.46 9.54 -15.14
N ILE A 80 -0.32 10.45 -14.17
CA ILE A 80 0.95 10.75 -13.50
C ILE A 80 1.42 9.52 -12.72
N ILE A 81 0.58 8.98 -11.83
CA ILE A 81 0.86 7.76 -11.05
C ILE A 81 1.23 6.60 -11.98
N ARG A 82 0.41 6.32 -13.00
CA ARG A 82 0.68 5.26 -13.97
C ARG A 82 1.98 5.49 -14.75
N GLY A 83 2.30 6.75 -15.07
CA GLY A 83 3.51 7.11 -15.81
C GLY A 83 4.76 6.86 -14.97
N ALA A 84 4.72 7.29 -13.71
CA ALA A 84 5.80 7.13 -12.75
C ALA A 84 6.07 5.67 -12.42
N LEU A 85 5.05 4.91 -12.00
CA LEU A 85 5.21 3.49 -11.65
C LEU A 85 5.62 2.63 -12.85
N SER A 86 5.16 2.97 -14.07
CA SER A 86 5.64 2.30 -15.30
C SER A 86 7.11 2.62 -15.64
N ALA A 87 7.66 3.70 -15.09
CA ALA A 87 9.07 4.08 -15.28
C ALA A 87 9.97 3.53 -14.18
N ASN A 88 9.50 3.60 -12.94
CA ASN A 88 10.21 3.14 -11.76
C ASN A 88 9.21 2.49 -10.78
N PRO A 89 8.96 1.17 -10.87
CA PRO A 89 8.10 0.46 -9.93
C PRO A 89 8.52 0.59 -8.45
N HIS A 90 9.83 0.73 -8.22
CA HIS A 90 10.42 0.73 -6.87
C HIS A 90 10.11 2.01 -6.08
N SER A 91 9.68 3.10 -6.72
CA SER A 91 9.30 4.37 -6.07
C SER A 91 7.81 4.43 -5.71
N SER A 92 7.16 3.27 -5.54
CA SER A 92 5.72 3.20 -5.29
C SER A 92 5.29 3.90 -4.00
N ASP A 93 6.13 3.84 -2.98
CA ASP A 93 5.99 4.57 -1.71
C ASP A 93 6.05 6.08 -1.92
N ASP A 94 7.06 6.59 -2.63
CA ASP A 94 7.21 8.02 -2.93
C ASP A 94 6.05 8.55 -3.77
N VAL A 95 5.66 7.83 -4.83
CA VAL A 95 4.56 8.23 -5.72
C VAL A 95 3.25 8.33 -4.96
N VAL A 96 2.93 7.33 -4.13
CA VAL A 96 1.69 7.32 -3.32
C VAL A 96 1.74 8.39 -2.24
N SER A 97 2.88 8.54 -1.55
CA SER A 97 3.08 9.56 -0.52
C SER A 97 2.87 10.96 -1.07
N MET A 98 3.47 11.27 -2.23
CA MET A 98 3.31 12.56 -2.89
C MET A 98 1.88 12.79 -3.36
N ALA A 99 1.22 11.79 -3.97
CA ALA A 99 -0.16 11.93 -4.41
C ALA A 99 -1.13 12.20 -3.23
N LEU A 100 -0.93 11.52 -2.09
CA LEU A 100 -1.71 11.74 -0.89
C LEU A 100 -1.43 13.09 -0.23
N ALA A 101 -0.17 13.54 -0.24
CA ALA A 101 0.23 14.84 0.31
C ALA A 101 -0.32 16.02 -0.50
N TYR A 102 -0.38 15.87 -1.83
CA TYR A 102 -0.99 16.85 -2.73
C TYR A 102 -2.52 16.80 -2.78
N GLU A 103 -3.14 15.82 -2.12
CA GLU A 103 -4.60 15.62 -2.08
C GLU A 103 -5.24 15.64 -3.48
N VAL A 104 -4.56 15.03 -4.47
CA VAL A 104 -4.98 15.07 -5.88
C VAL A 104 -6.27 14.30 -6.16
N ALA A 105 -6.65 13.40 -5.25
CA ALA A 105 -7.92 12.66 -5.24
C ALA A 105 -8.14 12.02 -3.84
N ALA A 106 -9.26 11.33 -3.67
CA ALA A 106 -9.52 10.52 -2.47
C ALA A 106 -8.48 9.39 -2.33
N CYS A 107 -8.17 9.00 -1.08
CA CYS A 107 -7.16 7.98 -0.79
C CYS A 107 -7.40 6.69 -1.58
N ASN A 108 -8.63 6.16 -1.53
CA ASN A 108 -8.99 4.95 -2.24
C ASN A 108 -8.78 5.01 -3.77
N GLU A 109 -9.01 6.16 -4.40
CA GLU A 109 -8.75 6.33 -5.83
C GLU A 109 -7.25 6.34 -6.15
N ILE A 110 -6.43 6.92 -5.28
CA ILE A 110 -4.98 6.92 -5.40
C ILE A 110 -4.46 5.49 -5.25
N ILE A 111 -4.89 4.76 -4.22
CA ILE A 111 -4.48 3.38 -3.96
C ILE A 111 -4.90 2.44 -5.09
N ALA A 112 -6.17 2.50 -5.53
CA ALA A 112 -6.64 1.72 -6.67
C ALA A 112 -5.82 2.00 -7.94
N THR A 113 -5.50 3.27 -8.19
CA THR A 113 -4.71 3.66 -9.36
C THR A 113 -3.28 3.11 -9.28
N ALA A 114 -2.64 3.21 -8.12
CA ALA A 114 -1.27 2.76 -7.93
C ALA A 114 -1.16 1.23 -8.02
N ILE A 115 -2.05 0.50 -7.35
CA ILE A 115 -2.11 -0.96 -7.39
C ILE A 115 -2.46 -1.48 -8.78
N ASP A 116 -3.36 -0.81 -9.50
CA ASP A 116 -3.66 -1.16 -10.90
C ASP A 116 -2.46 -0.93 -11.83
N ALA A 117 -1.68 0.12 -11.57
CA ALA A 117 -0.50 0.44 -12.36
C ALA A 117 0.66 -0.52 -12.10
N GLU A 118 0.88 -0.92 -10.84
CA GLU A 118 1.98 -1.78 -10.43
C GLU A 118 1.54 -2.75 -9.30
N PRO A 119 0.89 -3.87 -9.66
CA PRO A 119 0.40 -4.84 -8.67
C PRO A 119 1.51 -5.50 -7.85
N GLY A 120 2.73 -5.61 -8.39
CA GLY A 120 3.84 -6.27 -7.71
C GLY A 120 4.26 -5.57 -6.41
N TYR A 121 3.88 -4.31 -6.25
CA TYR A 121 4.16 -3.47 -5.08
C TYR A 121 2.90 -3.19 -4.24
N ALA A 122 1.81 -3.95 -4.42
CA ALA A 122 0.55 -3.66 -3.74
C ALA A 122 0.67 -3.66 -2.20
N SER A 123 1.48 -4.54 -1.61
CA SER A 123 1.73 -4.56 -0.17
C SER A 123 2.45 -3.30 0.32
N ASP A 124 3.46 -2.82 -0.42
CA ASP A 124 4.22 -1.61 -0.06
C ASP A 124 3.36 -0.35 -0.22
N ILE A 125 2.52 -0.30 -1.25
CA ILE A 125 1.53 0.75 -1.46
C ILE A 125 0.55 0.80 -0.27
N VAL A 126 -0.02 -0.34 0.13
CA VAL A 126 -0.95 -0.43 1.27
C VAL A 126 -0.26 -0.05 2.57
N LYS A 127 0.97 -0.52 2.80
CA LYS A 127 1.77 -0.16 3.96
C LYS A 127 1.98 1.34 4.04
N THR A 128 2.44 1.96 2.97
CA THR A 128 2.66 3.41 2.89
C THR A 128 1.38 4.18 3.17
N ALA A 129 0.28 3.77 2.53
CA ALA A 129 -1.02 4.42 2.69
C ALA A 129 -1.56 4.33 4.12
N THR A 130 -1.50 3.14 4.74
CA THR A 130 -1.98 2.93 6.11
C THR A 130 -1.12 3.66 7.14
N GLN A 131 0.18 3.83 6.90
CA GLN A 131 1.04 4.65 7.74
C GLN A 131 0.70 6.14 7.67
N LEU A 132 0.37 6.66 6.48
CA LEU A 132 0.02 8.06 6.28
C LEU A 132 -1.43 8.39 6.66
N ARG A 133 -2.34 7.44 6.49
CA ARG A 133 -3.78 7.58 6.74
C ARG A 133 -4.30 6.40 7.58
N PRO A 134 -3.85 6.23 8.84
CA PRO A 134 -4.24 5.09 9.69
C PRO A 134 -5.76 5.04 9.97
N ASN A 135 -6.42 6.20 9.97
CA ASN A 135 -7.87 6.30 10.15
C ASN A 135 -8.68 5.81 8.93
N GLU A 136 -8.03 5.51 7.80
CA GLU A 136 -8.64 5.00 6.56
C GLU A 136 -8.22 3.55 6.27
N LEU A 137 -7.69 2.82 7.27
CA LEU A 137 -7.16 1.47 7.12
C LEU A 137 -8.15 0.52 6.45
N ASP A 138 -9.42 0.55 6.87
CA ASP A 138 -10.48 -0.29 6.33
C ASP A 138 -10.69 -0.04 4.82
N GLN A 139 -10.78 1.24 4.44
CA GLN A 139 -10.97 1.63 3.05
C GLN A 139 -9.76 1.30 2.18
N ILE A 140 -8.54 1.50 2.69
CA ILE A 140 -7.28 1.19 2.00
C ILE A 140 -7.17 -0.30 1.74
N VAL A 141 -7.37 -1.14 2.76
CA VAL A 141 -7.27 -2.60 2.62
C VAL A 141 -8.37 -3.10 1.68
N ARG A 142 -9.62 -2.65 1.87
CA ARG A 142 -10.76 -3.05 1.03
C ARG A 142 -10.54 -2.71 -0.44
N VAL A 143 -10.11 -1.48 -0.75
CA VAL A 143 -9.86 -1.10 -2.14
C VAL A 143 -8.69 -1.87 -2.73
N ALA A 144 -7.65 -2.17 -1.95
CA ALA A 144 -6.49 -2.89 -2.44
C ALA A 144 -6.82 -4.34 -2.83
N ILE A 145 -7.49 -5.08 -1.94
CA ILE A 145 -7.84 -6.48 -2.17
C ILE A 145 -8.90 -6.64 -3.28
N THR A 146 -9.78 -5.66 -3.46
CA THR A 146 -10.78 -5.69 -4.55
C THR A 146 -10.21 -5.23 -5.90
N THR A 147 -9.20 -4.34 -5.90
CA THR A 147 -8.55 -3.88 -7.14
C THR A 147 -7.70 -4.98 -7.78
N LYS A 148 -6.95 -5.74 -6.97
CA LYS A 148 -6.16 -6.91 -7.45
C LYS A 148 -6.34 -8.09 -6.48
N PRO A 149 -7.44 -8.86 -6.59
CA PRO A 149 -7.70 -10.02 -5.72
C PRO A 149 -6.57 -11.05 -5.70
N ILE A 150 -5.86 -11.22 -6.82
CA ILE A 150 -4.72 -12.13 -6.91
C ILE A 150 -3.57 -11.77 -5.94
N MET A 151 -3.48 -10.51 -5.51
CA MET A 151 -2.49 -10.02 -4.53
C MET A 151 -3.05 -9.99 -3.10
N ALA A 152 -4.28 -10.48 -2.87
CA ALA A 152 -4.96 -10.35 -1.57
C ALA A 152 -4.16 -10.97 -0.43
N ASP A 153 -3.58 -12.18 -0.61
CA ASP A 153 -2.77 -12.83 0.43
C ASP A 153 -1.62 -11.93 0.90
N SER A 154 -0.83 -11.36 -0.02
CA SER A 154 0.30 -10.50 0.35
C SER A 154 -0.14 -9.18 0.96
N ILE A 155 -1.25 -8.60 0.47
CA ILE A 155 -1.82 -7.36 1.00
C ILE A 155 -2.30 -7.57 2.44
N ILE A 156 -3.14 -8.60 2.66
CA ILE A 156 -3.72 -8.94 3.96
C ILE A 156 -2.62 -9.28 4.95
N ASN A 157 -1.66 -10.12 4.55
CA ASN A 157 -0.54 -10.50 5.40
C ASN A 157 0.29 -9.29 5.83
N SER A 158 0.58 -8.37 4.91
CA SER A 158 1.32 -7.15 5.23
C SER A 158 0.50 -6.23 6.14
N ALA A 159 -0.77 -5.98 5.81
CA ALA A 159 -1.62 -5.09 6.56
C ALA A 159 -1.82 -5.56 8.00
N ALA A 160 -2.09 -6.85 8.20
CA ALA A 160 -2.30 -7.46 9.51
C ALA A 160 -1.00 -7.50 10.36
N LYS A 161 0.17 -7.71 9.74
CA LYS A 161 1.46 -7.66 10.43
C LYS A 161 1.83 -6.25 10.89
N GLU A 162 1.55 -5.25 10.06
CA GLU A 162 1.83 -3.84 10.38
C GLU A 162 0.79 -3.26 11.36
N ASN A 163 -0.43 -3.82 11.39
CA ASN A 163 -1.53 -3.35 12.22
C ASN A 163 -2.16 -4.53 13.00
N PRO A 164 -1.44 -5.11 13.97
CA PRO A 164 -1.91 -6.31 14.70
C PRO A 164 -3.20 -6.05 15.48
N ASP A 165 -3.40 -4.83 16.00
CA ASP A 165 -4.63 -4.44 16.70
C ASP A 165 -5.87 -4.41 15.78
N ALA A 166 -5.66 -4.37 14.46
CA ALA A 166 -6.71 -4.39 13.44
C ALA A 166 -6.85 -5.76 12.74
N PHE A 167 -6.25 -6.82 13.31
CA PHE A 167 -6.25 -8.16 12.72
C PHE A 167 -7.68 -8.65 12.38
N GLU A 168 -8.60 -8.58 13.35
CA GLU A 168 -9.99 -9.00 13.20
C GLU A 168 -10.69 -8.28 12.04
N LEU A 169 -10.54 -6.94 12.00
CA LEU A 169 -11.12 -6.10 10.96
C LEU A 169 -10.59 -6.48 9.57
N ILE A 170 -9.27 -6.66 9.44
CA ILE A 170 -8.62 -6.99 8.16
C ILE A 170 -9.08 -8.37 7.67
N MET A 171 -9.13 -9.37 8.53
CA MET A 171 -9.54 -10.73 8.16
C MET A 171 -11.03 -10.80 7.83
N THR A 172 -11.88 -10.12 8.61
CA THR A 172 -13.31 -10.01 8.31
C THR A 172 -13.54 -9.42 6.92
N MET A 173 -12.90 -8.28 6.62
CA MET A 173 -12.99 -7.67 5.29
C MET A 173 -12.52 -8.60 4.18
N ALA A 174 -11.43 -9.34 4.40
CA ALA A 174 -10.91 -10.27 3.41
C ALA A 174 -11.93 -11.37 3.06
N PHE A 175 -12.55 -11.97 4.06
CA PHE A 175 -13.53 -13.03 3.84
C PHE A 175 -14.85 -12.52 3.24
N GLU A 176 -15.29 -11.31 3.62
CA GLU A 176 -16.49 -10.68 3.09
C GLU A 176 -16.33 -10.25 1.62
N GLU A 177 -15.20 -9.63 1.29
CA GLU A 177 -14.97 -9.05 -0.05
C GLU A 177 -14.56 -10.08 -1.09
N LEU A 178 -13.91 -11.17 -0.66
CA LEU A 178 -13.35 -12.19 -1.55
C LEU A 178 -13.89 -13.60 -1.24
N PRO A 179 -15.23 -13.83 -1.28
CA PRO A 179 -15.81 -15.12 -0.95
C PRO A 179 -15.33 -16.25 -1.88
N ASP A 180 -15.03 -15.93 -3.14
CA ASP A 180 -14.48 -16.90 -4.11
C ASP A 180 -13.06 -17.37 -3.75
N MET A 181 -12.33 -16.58 -2.95
CA MET A 181 -10.98 -16.89 -2.47
C MET A 181 -10.97 -17.38 -1.02
N PHE A 182 -12.14 -17.56 -0.38
CA PHE A 182 -12.26 -17.84 1.05
C PHE A 182 -11.32 -18.95 1.54
N MET A 183 -11.29 -20.10 0.86
CA MET A 183 -10.43 -21.22 1.27
C MET A 183 -8.94 -20.93 1.10
N SER A 184 -8.56 -20.14 0.09
CA SER A 184 -7.16 -19.71 -0.09
C SER A 184 -6.76 -18.79 1.06
N LEU A 185 -7.59 -17.79 1.34
CA LEU A 185 -7.39 -16.82 2.42
C LEU A 185 -7.31 -17.50 3.78
N LEU A 186 -8.20 -18.46 4.04
CA LEU A 186 -8.22 -19.23 5.29
C LEU A 186 -6.93 -20.03 5.49
N ASN A 187 -6.46 -20.75 4.46
CA ASN A 187 -5.20 -21.49 4.53
C ASN A 187 -3.99 -20.55 4.68
N ASN A 188 -4.01 -19.41 3.98
CA ASN A 188 -2.99 -18.38 4.09
C ASN A 188 -2.93 -17.79 5.52
N ALA A 189 -4.09 -17.54 6.13
CA ALA A 189 -4.20 -17.03 7.50
C ALA A 189 -3.59 -18.01 8.51
N PHE A 190 -3.97 -19.29 8.47
CA PHE A 190 -3.36 -20.30 9.35
C PHE A 190 -1.85 -20.45 9.17
N SER A 191 -1.36 -20.31 7.93
CA SER A 191 0.07 -20.45 7.63
C SER A 191 0.90 -19.25 8.11
N ASN A 192 0.33 -18.04 8.06
CA ASN A 192 1.05 -16.80 8.39
C ASN A 192 0.79 -16.28 9.81
N PHE A 193 -0.29 -16.71 10.44
CA PHE A 193 -0.73 -16.29 11.77
C PHE A 193 -1.11 -17.49 12.65
N PRO A 194 -0.19 -18.46 12.85
CA PRO A 194 -0.49 -19.68 13.62
C PRO A 194 -0.94 -19.38 15.05
N GLU A 195 -0.40 -18.32 15.67
CA GLU A 195 -0.76 -17.89 17.03
C GLU A 195 -2.19 -17.33 17.12
N ASN A 196 -2.78 -16.89 16.00
CA ASN A 196 -4.15 -16.39 15.91
C ASN A 196 -5.13 -17.46 15.40
N SER A 197 -4.76 -18.75 15.36
CA SER A 197 -5.58 -19.79 14.72
C SER A 197 -7.00 -19.92 15.29
N GLU A 198 -7.20 -19.78 16.61
CA GLU A 198 -8.56 -19.77 17.20
C GLU A 198 -9.36 -18.55 16.71
N GLU A 199 -8.75 -17.37 16.72
CA GLU A 199 -9.38 -16.12 16.26
C GLU A 199 -9.71 -16.17 14.76
N VAL A 200 -8.82 -16.75 13.92
CA VAL A 200 -9.08 -16.98 12.50
C VAL A 200 -10.31 -17.87 12.29
N VAL A 201 -10.47 -18.93 13.08
CA VAL A 201 -11.67 -19.78 13.02
C VAL A 201 -12.92 -18.99 13.38
N GLU A 202 -12.88 -18.24 14.49
CA GLU A 202 -14.01 -17.43 14.94
C GLU A 202 -14.45 -16.43 13.85
N ILE A 203 -13.50 -15.67 13.31
CA ILE A 203 -13.74 -14.68 12.24
C ILE A 203 -14.28 -15.36 10.98
N ALA A 204 -13.69 -16.48 10.56
CA ALA A 204 -14.10 -17.17 9.34
C ALA A 204 -15.56 -17.66 9.39
N ILE A 205 -16.04 -18.07 10.56
CA ILE A 205 -17.43 -18.48 10.77
C ILE A 205 -18.37 -17.27 10.86
N SER A 206 -17.97 -16.22 11.58
CA SER A 206 -18.81 -15.04 11.77
C SER A 206 -18.95 -14.19 10.51
N SER A 207 -17.95 -14.21 9.62
CA SER A 207 -17.93 -13.43 8.37
C SER A 207 -18.91 -13.93 7.31
N SER A 208 -19.46 -15.14 7.43
CA SER A 208 -20.43 -15.66 6.44
C SER A 208 -21.24 -16.85 6.97
N GLU A 209 -22.56 -16.70 6.99
CA GLU A 209 -23.50 -17.78 7.33
C GLU A 209 -23.45 -18.98 6.36
N LYS A 210 -22.86 -18.80 5.17
CA LYS A 210 -22.81 -19.84 4.13
C LYS A 210 -21.61 -20.78 4.28
N VAL A 211 -20.66 -20.45 5.16
CA VAL A 211 -19.47 -21.25 5.37
C VAL A 211 -19.83 -22.53 6.13
N ASP A 212 -19.37 -23.67 5.63
CA ASP A 212 -19.47 -24.93 6.36
C ASP A 212 -18.49 -24.91 7.54
N ALA A 213 -19.04 -24.77 8.75
CA ALA A 213 -18.24 -24.74 9.97
C ALA A 213 -17.37 -25.99 10.17
N ARG A 214 -17.80 -27.15 9.64
CA ARG A 214 -16.99 -28.37 9.73
C ARG A 214 -15.72 -28.26 8.88
N LEU A 215 -15.84 -27.69 7.70
CA LEU A 215 -14.71 -27.49 6.80
C LEU A 215 -13.67 -26.54 7.41
N VAL A 216 -14.09 -25.46 8.07
CA VAL A 216 -13.17 -24.53 8.75
C VAL A 216 -12.44 -25.21 9.89
N VAL A 217 -13.15 -25.97 10.74
CA VAL A 217 -12.55 -26.75 11.82
C VAL A 217 -11.56 -27.78 11.29
N ASP A 218 -11.91 -28.53 10.25
CA ASP A 218 -11.02 -29.51 9.64
C ASP A 218 -9.73 -28.85 9.12
N LYS A 219 -9.83 -27.63 8.57
CA LYS A 219 -8.65 -26.85 8.14
C LYS A 219 -7.81 -26.35 9.30
N ALA A 220 -8.43 -25.86 10.37
CA ALA A 220 -7.72 -25.45 11.57
C ALA A 220 -6.95 -26.63 12.19
N VAL A 221 -7.57 -27.81 12.23
CA VAL A 221 -6.94 -29.04 12.74
C VAL A 221 -5.80 -29.50 11.83
N GLN A 222 -5.98 -29.45 10.51
CA GLN A 222 -4.90 -29.71 9.55
C GLN A 222 -3.72 -28.73 9.72
N ALA A 223 -3.99 -27.49 10.13
CA ALA A 223 -2.99 -26.48 10.41
C ALA A 223 -2.31 -26.62 11.79
N GLY A 224 -2.76 -27.56 12.63
CA GLY A 224 -2.13 -27.89 13.91
C GLY A 224 -2.93 -27.49 15.14
N LEU A 225 -4.12 -26.90 14.98
CA LEU A 225 -5.01 -26.61 16.11
C LEU A 225 -5.60 -27.91 16.67
N SER A 226 -5.81 -27.99 17.99
CA SER A 226 -6.50 -29.15 18.56
C SER A 226 -7.97 -29.17 18.10
N GLN A 227 -8.55 -30.36 17.93
CA GLN A 227 -9.97 -30.52 17.57
C GLN A 227 -10.87 -29.77 18.56
N GLU A 228 -10.57 -29.84 19.85
CA GLU A 228 -11.34 -29.18 20.90
C GLU A 228 -11.29 -27.65 20.77
N ALA A 229 -10.10 -27.08 20.61
CA ALA A 229 -9.92 -25.64 20.43
C ALA A 229 -10.60 -25.14 19.15
N ALA A 230 -10.45 -25.86 18.03
CA ALA A 230 -11.08 -25.51 16.76
C ALA A 230 -12.61 -25.51 16.86
N VAL A 231 -13.21 -26.53 17.49
CA VAL A 231 -14.67 -26.60 17.67
C VAL A 231 -15.16 -25.48 18.61
N LYS A 232 -14.42 -25.21 19.70
CA LYS A 232 -14.75 -24.13 20.63
C LYS A 232 -14.75 -22.76 19.92
N ALA A 233 -13.71 -22.48 19.14
CA ALA A 233 -13.61 -21.25 18.35
C ALA A 233 -14.73 -21.15 17.30
N ALA A 234 -15.06 -22.26 16.62
CA ALA A 234 -16.17 -22.27 15.66
C ALA A 234 -17.51 -21.95 16.33
N ILE A 235 -17.76 -22.47 17.53
CA ILE A 235 -18.97 -22.15 18.32
C ILE A 235 -18.97 -20.67 18.75
N ALA A 236 -17.81 -20.13 19.15
CA ALA A 236 -17.68 -18.70 19.47
C ALA A 236 -18.02 -17.81 18.27
N GLY A 237 -17.59 -18.22 17.07
CA GLY A 237 -17.95 -17.58 15.79
C GLY A 237 -19.40 -17.76 15.34
N GLY A 238 -20.22 -18.53 16.07
CA GLY A 238 -21.65 -18.71 15.81
C GLY A 238 -22.05 -20.06 15.23
N ALA A 239 -21.13 -21.03 15.13
CA ALA A 239 -21.49 -22.38 14.70
C ALA A 239 -22.44 -23.07 15.71
N LYS A 240 -23.44 -23.77 15.20
CA LYS A 240 -24.42 -24.49 16.04
C LYS A 240 -23.76 -25.68 16.74
N GLN A 241 -23.99 -25.80 18.05
CA GLN A 241 -23.45 -26.90 18.86
C GLN A 241 -23.92 -28.30 18.38
N ASP A 242 -25.15 -28.39 17.87
CA ASP A 242 -25.72 -29.64 17.36
C ASP A 242 -24.93 -30.23 16.18
N ALA A 243 -24.18 -29.40 15.45
CA ALA A 243 -23.30 -29.85 14.36
C ALA A 243 -22.18 -30.77 14.85
N TRP A 244 -21.90 -30.80 16.15
CA TRP A 244 -20.79 -31.52 16.78
C TRP A 244 -21.25 -32.60 17.77
N ALA A 245 -22.55 -32.68 18.06
CA ALA A 245 -23.14 -33.64 19.01
C ALA A 245 -23.10 -35.11 18.53
N GLN A 246 -22.62 -35.42 17.33
CA GLN A 246 -22.70 -36.75 16.71
C GLN A 246 -21.46 -37.65 16.88
N ASN A 247 -20.36 -37.19 17.51
CA ASN A 247 -19.13 -37.99 17.63
C ASN A 247 -18.95 -38.78 18.96
N ASN A 248 -19.99 -38.89 19.79
CA ASN A 248 -19.97 -39.69 21.04
C ASN A 248 -20.85 -40.95 20.95
N ARG A 249 -20.83 -41.68 19.83
CA ARG A 249 -21.40 -43.04 19.73
C ARG A 249 -20.45 -44.00 19.04
#